data_AF-A0A7W0SIX7-F1
#
_entry.id   AF-A0A7W0SIX7-F1
#
_cell.length_a   1.000
_cell.length_b   1.000
_cell.length_c   1.000
_cell.angle_alpha   90.00
_cell.angle_beta   90.00
_cell.angle_gamma   90.00
#
_symmetry.space_group_name_H-M   'P 1'
#
loop_
_entity.id
_entity.type
_entity.pdbx_description
1 polymer ?
#
loop_
_entity_poly.entity_id
_entity_poly.type
_entity_poly.pdbx_seq_one_letter_code
_entity_poly.pdbx_strand_id
1 'polypeptide(L)'
;KSQGNEEARQQFLDGYVPQIWELGLTVPDTALRKDEQTGVWQYTEPDWDELRHVVTGHGPRTRERLDLRRVSRAETTWVRNAALAEAA
;
A
#
# COMPACT_ATOMS: atom_id res chain seq x y z
N LYS A 1 3.22 -16.87 -2.09
CA LYS A 1 3.21 -15.84 -3.15
C LYS A 1 3.95 -16.41 -4.34
N SER A 2 3.40 -16.34 -5.54
CA SER A 2 4.09 -16.78 -6.76
C SER A 2 5.13 -15.77 -7.26
N GLN A 3 4.99 -14.50 -6.89
CA GLN A 3 5.86 -13.39 -7.30
C GLN A 3 6.60 -12.79 -6.10
N GLY A 4 7.87 -12.42 -6.30
CA GLY A 4 8.68 -11.72 -5.29
C GLY A 4 8.20 -10.28 -5.07
N ASN A 5 8.46 -9.71 -3.88
CA ASN A 5 8.05 -8.33 -3.61
C ASN A 5 8.75 -7.32 -4.55
N GLU A 6 10.02 -7.54 -4.89
CA GLU A 6 10.75 -6.65 -5.79
C GLU A 6 10.26 -6.75 -7.24
N GLU A 7 10.02 -7.98 -7.70
CA GLU A 7 9.43 -8.23 -9.01
C GLU A 7 8.06 -7.55 -9.17
N ALA A 8 7.24 -7.56 -8.12
CA ALA A 8 5.97 -6.82 -8.11
C ALA A 8 6.16 -5.30 -8.17
N ARG A 9 7.23 -4.77 -7.59
CA ARG A 9 7.54 -3.35 -7.66
C ARG A 9 8.04 -2.93 -9.04
N GLN A 10 8.89 -3.73 -9.66
CA GLN A 10 9.36 -3.48 -11.03
C GLN A 10 8.18 -3.43 -12.02
N GLN A 11 7.26 -4.39 -11.92
CA GLN A 11 6.03 -4.41 -12.72
C GLN A 11 5.14 -3.17 -12.47
N PHE A 12 5.04 -2.72 -11.21
CA PHE A 12 4.31 -1.51 -10.88
C PHE A 12 4.95 -0.27 -11.53
N LEU A 13 6.27 -0.13 -11.46
CA LEU A 13 6.99 1.00 -12.07
C LEU A 13 6.88 1.01 -13.60
N ASP A 14 6.97 -0.16 -14.23
CA ASP A 14 6.76 -0.31 -15.68
C ASP A 14 5.38 0.19 -16.14
N GLY A 15 4.34 -0.08 -15.34
CA GLY A 15 2.99 0.35 -15.66
C GLY A 15 2.78 1.85 -15.43
N TYR A 16 3.18 2.35 -14.27
CA TYR A 16 2.75 3.68 -13.81
C TYR A 16 3.70 4.82 -14.16
N VAL A 17 5.02 4.60 -14.21
CA VAL A 17 5.97 5.69 -14.47
C VAL A 17 5.73 6.33 -15.85
N PRO A 18 5.55 5.57 -16.95
CA PRO A 18 5.23 6.15 -18.25
C PRO A 18 3.90 6.93 -18.23
N GLN A 19 2.85 6.38 -17.60
CA GLN A 19 1.55 7.04 -17.49
C GLN A 19 1.63 8.37 -16.73
N ILE A 20 2.41 8.43 -15.64
CA ILE A 20 2.62 9.66 -14.87
C ILE A 20 3.28 10.72 -15.75
N TRP A 21 4.31 10.35 -16.52
CA TRP A 21 5.01 11.26 -17.42
C TRP A 21 4.14 11.68 -18.62
N GLU A 22 3.31 10.79 -19.17
CA GLU A 22 2.32 11.12 -20.22
C GLU A 22 1.30 12.15 -19.73
N LEU A 23 0.93 12.10 -18.45
CA LEU A 23 0.06 13.12 -17.81
C LEU A 23 0.79 14.45 -17.54
N GLY A 24 2.08 14.56 -17.87
CA GLY A 24 2.90 15.74 -17.58
C GLY A 24 3.24 15.92 -16.10
N LEU A 25 3.07 14.87 -15.29
CA LEU A 25 3.43 14.87 -13.88
C LEU A 25 4.87 14.40 -13.69
N THR A 26 5.44 14.72 -12.54
CA THR A 26 6.78 14.28 -12.15
C THR A 26 6.70 13.33 -10.96
N VAL A 27 7.59 12.33 -10.95
CA VAL A 27 7.77 11.47 -9.78
C VAL A 27 8.83 12.12 -8.89
N PRO A 28 8.56 12.35 -7.59
CA PRO A 28 9.49 13.04 -6.69
C PRO A 28 10.61 12.11 -6.20
N ASP A 29 11.31 11.46 -7.14
CA ASP A 29 12.49 10.63 -6.89
C ASP A 29 13.56 10.92 -7.94
N THR A 30 14.64 11.59 -7.52
CA THR A 30 15.74 11.97 -8.42
C THR A 30 16.56 10.78 -8.90
N ALA A 31 16.54 9.65 -8.19
CA ALA A 31 17.25 8.45 -8.62
C ALA A 31 16.47 7.63 -9.65
N LEU A 32 15.17 7.91 -9.83
CA LEU A 32 14.27 7.15 -10.67
C LEU A 32 14.68 7.20 -12.14
N ARG A 33 15.11 6.05 -12.68
CA ARG A 33 15.42 5.87 -14.10
C ARG A 33 15.28 4.41 -14.51
N LYS A 34 14.97 4.17 -15.78
CA LYS A 34 15.00 2.83 -16.35
C LYS A 34 16.36 2.59 -17.00
N ASP A 35 17.01 1.49 -16.64
CA ASP A 35 18.22 1.04 -17.32
C ASP A 35 17.82 0.47 -18.69
N GLU A 36 18.30 1.09 -19.78
CA GLU A 36 17.95 0.69 -21.15
C GLU A 36 18.51 -0.67 -21.56
N GLN A 37 19.59 -1.14 -20.93
CA GLN A 37 20.22 -2.42 -21.26
C GLN A 37 19.51 -3.59 -20.58
N THR A 38 19.11 -3.40 -19.32
CA THR A 38 18.52 -4.47 -18.50
C THR A 38 17.00 -4.38 -18.40
N GLY A 39 16.42 -3.22 -18.72
CA GLY A 39 15.00 -2.94 -18.54
C GLY A 39 14.57 -2.76 -17.08
N VAL A 40 15.50 -2.70 -16.13
CA VAL A 40 15.22 -2.62 -14.68
C VAL A 40 15.12 -1.15 -14.25
N TRP A 41 14.13 -0.85 -13.42
CA TRP A 41 14.01 0.45 -12.78
C TRP A 41 14.96 0.56 -11.59
N GLN A 42 15.74 1.64 -11.59
CA GLN A 42 16.54 2.09 -10.46
C GLN A 42 15.78 3.25 -9.81
N TYR A 43 15.62 3.21 -8.48
CA TYR A 43 14.88 4.18 -7.69
C TYR A 43 15.51 4.29 -6.30
N THR A 44 15.18 5.33 -5.54
CA THR A 44 15.71 5.51 -4.20
C THR A 44 15.20 4.42 -3.26
N GLU A 45 16.11 3.78 -2.53
CA GLU A 45 15.73 2.71 -1.60
C GLU A 45 14.74 3.23 -0.55
N PRO A 46 13.61 2.53 -0.30
CA PRO A 46 12.65 2.96 0.71
C PRO A 46 13.27 2.99 2.11
N ASP A 47 12.78 3.90 2.96
CA ASP A 47 13.07 3.83 4.39
C ASP A 47 12.36 2.61 5.00
N TRP A 48 13.14 1.55 5.22
CA TRP A 48 12.65 0.30 5.77
C TRP A 48 12.31 0.37 7.26
N ASP A 49 12.92 1.31 7.99
CA ASP A 49 12.62 1.54 9.41
C ASP A 49 11.30 2.29 9.55
N GLU A 50 11.05 3.30 8.70
CA GLU A 50 9.74 3.94 8.58
C GLU A 50 8.67 2.91 8.21
N LEU A 51 8.93 2.06 7.21
CA LEU A 51 7.96 1.01 6.84
C LEU A 51 7.65 0.11 8.04
N ARG A 52 8.68 -0.35 8.77
CA ARG A 52 8.52 -1.16 9.98
C ARG A 52 7.71 -0.45 11.05
N HIS A 53 7.98 0.83 11.28
CA HIS A 53 7.24 1.66 12.23
C HIS A 53 5.75 1.74 11.87
N VAL A 54 5.45 1.97 10.59
CA VAL A 54 4.07 2.06 10.08
C VAL A 54 3.34 0.72 10.20
N VAL A 55 3.92 -0.38 9.72
CA VAL A 55 3.23 -1.70 9.68
C VAL A 55 3.03 -2.30 11.06
N THR A 56 3.86 -1.96 12.04
CA THR A 56 3.69 -2.36 13.45
C THR A 56 2.68 -1.50 14.20
N GLY A 57 2.03 -0.57 13.50
CA GLY A 57 0.87 0.15 14.00
C GLY A 57 1.17 1.54 14.55
N HIS A 58 2.33 2.10 14.24
CA HIS A 58 2.73 3.44 14.69
C HIS A 58 2.69 4.49 13.57
N GLY A 59 2.13 4.12 12.41
CA GLY A 59 1.92 5.06 11.32
C GLY A 59 0.99 6.23 11.68
N PRO A 60 1.04 7.33 10.89
CA PRO A 60 0.45 8.62 11.24
C PRO A 60 -1.06 8.59 11.50
N ARG A 61 -1.78 7.66 10.87
CA ARG A 61 -3.23 7.49 11.03
C ARG A 61 -3.64 6.14 11.61
N THR A 62 -2.70 5.37 12.18
CA THR A 62 -3.04 4.03 12.66
C THR A 62 -4.08 4.06 13.76
N ARG A 63 -3.90 4.94 14.75
CA ARG A 63 -4.83 5.08 15.87
C ARG A 63 -6.26 5.34 15.39
N GLU A 64 -6.43 6.37 14.54
CA GLU A 64 -7.73 6.74 13.97
C GLU A 64 -8.38 5.57 13.20
N ARG A 65 -7.60 4.84 12.39
CA ARG A 65 -8.11 3.68 11.63
C ARG A 65 -8.55 2.53 12.53
N LEU A 66 -7.81 2.26 13.60
CA LEU A 66 -8.17 1.23 14.58
C LEU A 66 -9.40 1.64 15.40
N ASP A 67 -9.47 2.89 15.82
CA ASP A 67 -10.61 3.43 16.57
C ASP A 67 -11.89 3.40 15.73
N LEU A 68 -11.83 3.81 14.46
CA LEU A 68 -12.95 3.67 13.53
C LEU A 68 -13.43 2.22 13.44
N ARG A 69 -12.51 1.25 13.27
CA ARG A 69 -12.88 -0.17 13.22
C ARG A 69 -13.51 -0.65 14.52
N ARG A 70 -13.01 -0.22 15.68
CA ARG A 70 -13.58 -0.58 17.00
C ARG A 70 -14.99 -0.04 17.14
N VAL A 71 -15.19 1.25 16.85
CA VAL A 71 -16.50 1.93 16.93
C VAL A 71 -17.49 1.28 15.97
N SER A 72 -17.15 1.15 14.68
CA SER A 72 -18.03 0.53 13.69
C SER A 72 -18.39 -0.91 14.08
N ARG A 73 -17.44 -1.68 14.65
CA ARG A 73 -17.72 -3.03 15.11
C ARG A 73 -18.65 -3.03 16.33
N ALA A 74 -18.46 -2.13 17.29
CA ALA A 74 -19.32 -2.00 18.46
C ALA A 74 -20.76 -1.63 18.06
N GLU A 75 -20.93 -0.59 17.24
CA GLU A 75 -22.23 -0.09 16.82
C GLU A 75 -23.04 -1.09 15.99
N THR A 76 -22.37 -1.87 15.14
CA THR A 76 -23.02 -2.89 14.30
C THR A 76 -23.19 -4.25 15.00
N THR A 77 -22.94 -4.33 16.31
CA THR A 77 -23.02 -5.61 17.05
C THR A 77 -24.41 -6.24 16.97
N TRP A 78 -25.46 -5.44 17.13
CA TRP A 78 -26.83 -5.95 17.10
C TRP A 78 -27.19 -6.56 15.72
N VAL A 79 -26.77 -5.92 14.63
CA VAL A 79 -27.01 -6.41 13.25
C VAL A 79 -26.34 -7.76 13.05
N ARG A 80 -25.07 -7.88 13.46
CA ARG A 80 -24.34 -9.15 13.34
C ARG A 80 -24.99 -10.24 14.17
N ASN A 81 -25.42 -9.93 15.39
CA ASN A 81 -26.08 -10.89 16.26
C ASN A 81 -27.42 -11.36 15.65
N ALA A 82 -28.21 -10.45 15.08
CA ALA A 82 -29.46 -10.79 14.40
C ALA A 82 -29.23 -11.68 13.18
N ALA A 83 -28.31 -11.29 12.28
CA ALA A 83 -28.01 -12.04 11.07
C ALA A 83 -27.42 -13.43 11.34
N LEU A 84 -26.59 -13.57 12.38
CA LEU A 84 -26.01 -14.86 12.77
C LEU A 84 -27.02 -15.77 13.50
N ALA A 85 -27.98 -15.19 14.22
CA ALA A 85 -29.05 -15.96 14.87
C ALA A 85 -30.07 -16.50 13.86
N GLU A 86 -30.31 -15.80 12.76
CA GLU A 86 -31.18 -16.27 11.66
C GLU A 86 -30.50 -17.34 10.79
N ALA A 87 -29.17 -17.37 10.74
CA ALA A 87 -28.39 -18.34 9.97
C ALA A 87 -28.06 -19.65 10.73
N ALA A 88 -28.39 -19.74 12.02
CA ALA A 88 -28.14 -20.89 12.90
C ALA A 88 -29.41 -21.74 13.08
#